data_AF-A0A935MM95-F1
#
_entry.id   AF-A0A935MM95-F1
#
_cell.length_a   1.000
_cell.length_b   1.000
_cell.length_c   1.000
_cell.angle_alpha   90.00
_cell.angle_beta   90.00
_cell.angle_gamma   90.00
#
_symmetry.space_group_name_H-M   'P 1'
#
loop_
_entity.id
_entity.type
_entity.pdbx_description
1 polymer ?
#
loop_
_entity_poly.entity_id
_entity_poly.type
_entity_poly.pdbx_seq_one_letter_code
_entity_poly.pdbx_strand_id
1 'polypeptide(L)'
;MQRLIAKDKRKLLDILVAERKAILLIIDTLKKEQESLINGKVDDIFKFASEKDFQLYHLSSLYKQQCELLQSYVFCTKPDKSISYDSTFNQLWIDILNLVSSAKQLNSANETIVSMNLQYSQNLSFVLHSNYQNHVLYNARGIKT
;
A
#
# COMPACT_ATOMS: atom_id res chain seq x y z
N MET A 1 -19.75 31.10 8.30
CA MET A 1 -19.93 29.64 8.29
C MET A 1 -20.77 29.30 7.05
N GLN A 2 -20.13 29.01 5.91
CA GLN A 2 -20.85 28.71 4.66
C GLN A 2 -21.44 27.29 4.76
N ARG A 3 -22.76 27.17 4.64
CA ARG A 3 -23.43 25.86 4.48
C ARG A 3 -23.08 25.31 3.11
N LEU A 4 -22.51 24.10 3.03
CA LEU A 4 -22.41 23.37 1.76
C LEU A 4 -23.80 23.24 1.14
N ILE A 5 -23.94 23.69 -0.11
CA ILE A 5 -25.19 23.59 -0.87
C ILE A 5 -25.44 22.11 -1.19
N ALA A 6 -26.69 21.70 -1.36
CA ALA A 6 -27.06 20.29 -1.61
C ALA A 6 -26.30 19.63 -2.78
N LYS A 7 -25.91 20.42 -3.78
CA LYS A 7 -25.07 19.98 -4.91
C LYS A 7 -23.65 19.58 -4.48
N ASP A 8 -23.05 20.33 -3.57
CA ASP A 8 -21.69 20.09 -3.09
C ASP A 8 -21.66 18.89 -2.13
N LYS A 9 -22.74 18.68 -1.36
CA LYS A 9 -22.92 17.47 -0.54
C LYS A 9 -22.97 16.19 -1.37
N ARG A 10 -23.66 16.19 -2.53
CA ARG A 10 -23.70 15.03 -3.44
C ARG A 10 -22.34 14.76 -4.06
N LYS A 11 -21.67 15.80 -4.59
CA LYS A 11 -20.32 15.68 -5.14
C LYS A 11 -19.32 15.13 -4.13
N LEU A 12 -19.40 15.60 -2.88
CA LEU A 12 -18.55 15.09 -1.81
C LEU A 12 -18.81 13.61 -1.54
N LEU A 13 -20.08 13.19 -1.51
CA LEU A 13 -20.43 11.77 -1.36
C LEU A 13 -19.89 10.93 -2.52
N ASP A 14 -20.01 11.41 -3.76
CA ASP A 14 -19.49 10.72 -4.95
C ASP A 14 -17.96 10.55 -4.88
N ILE A 15 -17.24 11.58 -4.41
CA ILE A 15 -15.79 11.51 -4.19
C ILE A 15 -15.46 10.47 -3.13
N LEU A 16 -16.13 10.46 -1.98
CA LEU A 16 -15.88 9.46 -0.93
C LEU A 16 -16.16 8.02 -1.43
N VAL A 17 -17.21 7.82 -2.24
CA VAL A 17 -17.47 6.51 -2.85
C VAL A 17 -16.34 6.11 -3.80
N ALA A 18 -15.80 7.06 -4.57
CA ALA A 18 -14.64 6.82 -5.44
C ALA A 18 -13.36 6.53 -4.64
N GLU A 19 -13.11 7.26 -3.54
CA GLU A 19 -11.96 7.02 -2.65
C GLU A 19 -12.01 5.63 -2.05
N ARG A 20 -13.17 5.24 -1.51
CA ARG A 20 -13.40 3.90 -0.99
C ARG A 20 -13.07 2.83 -2.04
N LYS A 21 -13.55 3.00 -3.27
CA LYS A 21 -13.27 2.06 -4.37
C LYS A 21 -11.77 2.01 -4.68
N ALA A 22 -11.10 3.16 -4.75
CA ALA A 22 -9.66 3.22 -4.99
C ALA A 22 -8.86 2.50 -3.89
N ILE A 23 -9.23 2.69 -2.61
CA ILE A 23 -8.56 2.01 -1.49
C ILE A 23 -8.79 0.48 -1.54
N LEU A 24 -10.00 0.03 -1.92
CA LEU A 24 -10.25 -1.40 -2.10
C LEU A 24 -9.39 -2.02 -3.22
N LEU A 25 -9.16 -1.30 -4.32
CA LEU A 25 -8.25 -1.73 -5.37
C LEU A 25 -6.80 -1.82 -4.85
N ILE A 26 -6.35 -0.84 -4.07
CA ILE A 26 -5.02 -0.88 -3.43
C ILE A 26 -4.88 -2.10 -2.52
N ILE A 27 -5.90 -2.39 -1.70
CA ILE A 27 -5.92 -3.57 -0.83
C ILE A 27 -5.83 -4.87 -1.65
N ASP A 28 -6.58 -4.97 -2.75
CA ASP A 28 -6.52 -6.14 -3.64
C ASP A 28 -5.13 -6.32 -4.25
N THR A 29 -4.50 -5.24 -4.71
CA THR A 29 -3.12 -5.25 -5.21
C THR A 29 -2.14 -5.70 -4.12
N LEU A 30 -2.26 -5.17 -2.90
CA LEU A 30 -1.41 -5.54 -1.76
C LEU A 30 -1.55 -7.03 -1.38
N LYS A 31 -2.76 -7.59 -1.47
CA LYS A 31 -2.99 -9.02 -1.22
C LYS A 31 -2.35 -9.90 -2.30
N LYS A 32 -2.47 -9.53 -3.57
CA LYS A 32 -1.83 -10.24 -4.69
C LYS A 32 -0.30 -10.17 -4.62
N GLU A 33 0.22 -9.02 -4.23
CA GLU A 33 1.64 -8.84 -3.93
C GLU A 33 2.07 -9.76 -2.78
N GLN A 34 1.32 -9.79 -1.67
CA GLN A 34 1.61 -10.65 -0.53
C GLN A 34 1.70 -12.13 -0.93
N GLU A 35 0.71 -12.61 -1.68
CA GLU A 35 0.69 -13.98 -2.20
C GLU A 35 1.90 -14.28 -3.09
N SER A 36 2.29 -13.32 -3.93
CA SER A 36 3.46 -13.48 -4.82
C SER A 36 4.76 -13.50 -4.04
N LEU A 37 4.90 -12.66 -3.02
CA LEU A 37 6.04 -12.62 -2.11
C LEU A 37 6.19 -13.92 -1.32
N ILE A 38 5.08 -14.48 -0.81
CA ILE A 38 5.06 -15.77 -0.09
C ILE A 38 5.47 -16.91 -1.02
N ASN A 39 5.02 -16.88 -2.27
CA ASN A 39 5.34 -17.90 -3.27
C ASN A 39 6.70 -17.71 -3.96
N GLY A 40 7.48 -16.70 -3.58
CA GLY A 40 8.78 -16.39 -4.21
C GLY A 40 8.69 -15.92 -5.67
N LYS A 41 7.49 -15.51 -6.14
CA LYS A 41 7.26 -14.98 -7.49
C LYS A 41 7.62 -13.51 -7.54
N VAL A 42 8.92 -13.23 -7.62
CA VAL A 42 9.46 -11.87 -7.59
C VAL A 42 9.24 -11.08 -8.88
N ASP A 43 9.01 -11.75 -10.00
CA ASP A 43 8.84 -11.12 -11.32
C ASP A 43 7.61 -10.19 -11.38
N ASP A 44 6.54 -10.55 -10.65
CA ASP A 44 5.29 -9.78 -10.62
C ASP A 44 5.36 -8.56 -9.67
N ILE A 45 6.39 -8.44 -8.83
CA ILE A 45 6.48 -7.36 -7.82
C ILE A 45 6.54 -5.99 -8.50
N PHE A 46 7.31 -5.84 -9.58
CA PHE A 46 7.41 -4.57 -10.30
C PHE A 46 6.08 -4.15 -10.90
N LYS A 47 5.30 -5.11 -11.40
CA LYS A 47 3.95 -4.87 -11.90
C LYS A 47 3.03 -4.37 -10.78
N PHE A 48 3.06 -5.02 -9.60
CA PHE A 48 2.26 -4.58 -8.46
C PHE A 48 2.69 -3.21 -7.93
N ALA A 49 3.99 -2.89 -7.95
CA ALA A 49 4.49 -1.57 -7.57
C ALA A 49 3.95 -0.48 -8.50
N SER A 50 4.04 -0.67 -9.81
CA SER A 50 3.50 0.29 -10.79
C SER A 50 1.98 0.45 -10.68
N GLU A 51 1.25 -0.64 -10.48
CA GLU A 51 -0.21 -0.59 -10.29
C GLU A 51 -0.58 0.17 -9.00
N LYS A 52 0.14 -0.05 -7.90
CA LYS A 52 -0.05 0.71 -6.65
C LYS A 52 0.22 2.20 -6.84
N ASP A 53 1.29 2.57 -7.55
CA ASP A 53 1.62 3.98 -7.81
C ASP A 53 0.51 4.68 -8.58
N PHE A 54 -0.03 4.02 -9.62
CA PHE A 54 -1.17 4.54 -10.38
C PHE A 54 -2.42 4.72 -9.49
N GLN A 55 -2.72 3.72 -8.67
CA GLN A 55 -3.88 3.75 -7.76
C GLN A 55 -3.72 4.83 -6.68
N LEU A 56 -2.51 5.02 -6.13
CA LEU A 56 -2.19 6.06 -5.15
C LEU A 56 -2.26 7.46 -5.76
N TYR A 57 -1.80 7.62 -7.00
CA TYR A 57 -1.95 8.87 -7.74
C TYR A 57 -3.43 9.24 -7.91
N HIS A 58 -4.27 8.28 -8.32
CA HIS A 58 -5.71 8.49 -8.42
C HIS A 58 -6.35 8.85 -7.08
N LEU A 59 -5.99 8.14 -6.00
CA LEU A 59 -6.47 8.43 -4.65
C LEU A 59 -6.05 9.84 -4.18
N SER A 60 -4.82 10.25 -4.46
CA SER A 60 -4.33 11.60 -4.15
C SER A 60 -5.12 12.69 -4.89
N SER A 61 -5.49 12.44 -6.14
CA SER A 61 -6.34 13.35 -6.92
C SER A 61 -7.74 13.49 -6.32
N LEU A 62 -8.36 12.38 -5.90
CA LEU A 62 -9.66 12.40 -5.22
C LEU A 62 -9.60 13.18 -3.90
N TYR A 63 -8.56 12.94 -3.10
CA TYR A 63 -8.34 13.67 -1.85
C TYR A 63 -8.20 15.19 -2.08
N LYS A 64 -7.49 15.59 -3.15
CA LYS A 64 -7.39 17.00 -3.52
C LYS A 64 -8.74 17.60 -3.89
N GLN A 65 -9.55 16.89 -4.69
CA GLN A 65 -10.91 17.33 -5.05
C GLN A 65 -11.81 17.44 -3.81
N GLN A 66 -11.67 16.50 -2.87
CA GLN A 66 -12.36 16.54 -1.59
C GLN A 66 -12.01 17.82 -0.82
N CYS A 67 -10.72 18.15 -0.74
CA CYS A 67 -10.24 19.34 -0.06
C CYS A 67 -10.68 20.66 -0.71
N GLU A 68 -10.66 20.72 -2.03
CA GLU A 68 -11.13 21.88 -2.79
C GLU A 68 -12.61 22.15 -2.54
N LEU A 69 -13.45 21.10 -2.47
CA LEU A 69 -14.87 21.23 -2.14
C LEU A 69 -15.13 21.68 -0.71
N LEU A 70 -14.29 21.26 0.23
CA LEU A 70 -14.42 21.63 1.65
C LEU A 70 -13.80 23.00 1.96
N GLN A 71 -13.09 23.61 1.01
CA GLN A 71 -12.42 24.93 1.11
C GLN A 71 -11.56 25.11 2.38
N SER A 72 -11.10 24.02 2.99
CA SER A 72 -10.30 24.05 4.22
C SER A 72 -9.63 22.70 4.44
N TYR A 73 -8.30 22.73 4.57
CA TYR A 73 -7.48 21.58 4.94
C TYR A 73 -7.87 20.96 6.30
N VAL A 74 -8.45 21.77 7.20
CA VAL A 74 -8.90 21.31 8.53
C VAL A 74 -10.10 20.37 8.41
N PHE A 75 -10.96 20.57 7.40
CA PHE A 75 -12.11 19.70 7.15
C PHE A 75 -11.78 18.46 6.31
N CYS A 76 -10.62 18.42 5.64
CA CYS A 76 -10.15 17.24 4.91
C CYS A 76 -9.70 16.09 5.81
N THR A 77 -9.32 16.40 7.06
CA THR A 77 -8.75 15.40 7.98
C THR A 77 -9.74 14.94 9.03
N LYS A 78 -10.75 15.76 9.34
CA LYS A 78 -11.84 15.42 10.25
C LYS A 78 -13.15 16.00 9.74
N PRO A 79 -14.25 15.21 9.71
CA PRO A 79 -15.57 15.76 9.47
C PRO A 79 -15.85 16.87 10.47
N ASP A 80 -16.24 18.05 9.98
CA ASP A 80 -16.66 19.11 10.88
C ASP A 80 -17.91 18.67 11.64
N LYS A 81 -17.81 18.60 12.99
CA LYS A 81 -18.96 18.30 13.84
C LYS A 81 -20.03 19.40 13.77
N SER A 82 -19.67 20.61 13.34
CA SER A 82 -20.59 21.73 13.15
C SER A 82 -21.47 21.59 11.89
N ILE A 83 -21.05 20.74 10.95
CA ILE A 83 -21.82 20.41 9.76
C ILE A 83 -22.57 19.11 10.04
N SER A 84 -23.91 19.19 10.12
CA SER A 84 -24.76 18.01 10.16
C SER A 84 -24.67 17.28 8.81
N TYR A 85 -23.77 16.29 8.76
CA TYR A 85 -23.70 15.31 7.70
C TYR A 85 -24.70 14.18 7.97
N ASP A 86 -25.20 13.57 6.90
CA ASP A 86 -26.08 12.39 7.01
C ASP A 86 -25.33 11.20 7.64
N SER A 87 -26.07 10.31 8.29
CA SER A 87 -25.60 9.03 8.83
C SER A 87 -24.75 8.24 7.83
N THR A 88 -25.15 8.22 6.55
CA THR A 88 -24.43 7.55 5.46
C THR A 88 -23.03 8.12 5.22
N PHE A 89 -22.87 9.45 5.31
CA PHE A 89 -21.58 10.10 5.14
C PHE A 89 -20.61 9.69 6.24
N ASN A 90 -21.07 9.72 7.50
CA ASN A 90 -20.24 9.34 8.64
C ASN A 90 -19.83 7.86 8.59
N GLN A 91 -20.75 6.97 8.20
CA GLN A 91 -20.44 5.55 8.00
C GLN A 91 -19.38 5.35 6.90
N LEU A 92 -19.55 6.02 5.75
CA LEU A 92 -18.61 5.92 4.64
C LEU A 92 -17.22 6.43 5.01
N TRP A 93 -17.16 7.54 5.74
CA TRP A 93 -15.90 8.11 6.24
C TRP A 93 -15.18 7.14 7.19
N ILE A 94 -15.90 6.57 8.15
CA ILE A 94 -15.33 5.58 9.08
C ILE A 94 -14.84 4.34 8.31
N ASP A 95 -15.59 3.86 7.32
CA ASP A 95 -15.20 2.73 6.49
C ASP A 95 -13.91 3.02 5.72
N ILE A 96 -13.79 4.20 5.11
CA ILE A 96 -12.56 4.66 4.45
C ILE A 96 -11.36 4.64 5.41
N LEU A 97 -11.52 5.19 6.62
CA LEU A 97 -10.44 5.22 7.62
C LEU A 97 -10.01 3.80 8.03
N ASN A 98 -10.97 2.89 8.21
CA ASN A 98 -10.69 1.49 8.53
C ASN A 98 -9.95 0.81 7.38
N LEU A 99 -10.39 1.00 6.14
CA LEU A 99 -9.75 0.44 4.95
C LEU A 99 -8.32 0.96 4.77
N VAL A 100 -8.08 2.25 4.99
CA VAL A 100 -6.72 2.83 4.97
C VAL A 100 -5.84 2.18 6.04
N SER A 101 -6.38 1.95 7.25
CA SER A 101 -5.67 1.26 8.32
C SER A 101 -5.28 -0.17 7.89
N SER A 102 -6.22 -0.92 7.31
CA SER A 102 -5.96 -2.26 6.79
C SER A 102 -4.93 -2.28 5.66
N ALA A 103 -4.99 -1.31 4.73
CA ALA A 103 -3.99 -1.18 3.66
C ALA A 103 -2.58 -0.93 4.21
N LYS A 104 -2.45 -0.07 5.24
CA LYS A 104 -1.17 0.17 5.92
C LYS A 104 -0.61 -1.08 6.59
N GLN A 105 -1.48 -1.84 7.28
CA GLN A 105 -1.08 -3.10 7.91
C GLN A 105 -0.61 -4.12 6.88
N LEU A 106 -1.32 -4.27 5.76
CA LEU A 106 -0.92 -5.16 4.67
C LEU A 106 0.41 -4.74 4.05
N ASN A 107 0.60 -3.45 3.76
CA ASN A 107 1.85 -2.96 3.21
C ASN A 107 3.04 -3.22 4.16
N SER A 108 2.87 -2.97 5.46
CA SER A 108 3.90 -3.26 6.46
C SER A 108 4.23 -4.76 6.57
N ALA A 109 3.21 -5.63 6.42
CA ALA A 109 3.42 -7.06 6.36
C ALA A 109 4.22 -7.46 5.09
N ASN A 110 3.91 -6.88 3.94
CA ASN A 110 4.64 -7.13 2.68
C ASN A 110 6.11 -6.69 2.79
N GLU A 111 6.38 -5.50 3.36
CA GLU A 111 7.74 -5.00 3.62
C GLU A 111 8.53 -5.95 4.53
N THR A 112 7.86 -6.52 5.54
CA THR A 112 8.45 -7.51 6.46
C THR A 112 8.84 -8.78 5.70
N ILE A 113 7.96 -9.30 4.85
CA ILE A 113 8.25 -10.50 4.03
C ILE A 113 9.43 -10.24 3.09
N VAL A 114 9.46 -9.09 2.41
CA VAL A 114 10.60 -8.70 1.55
C VAL A 114 11.91 -8.69 2.34
N SER A 115 11.90 -8.10 3.53
CA SER A 115 13.08 -8.01 4.40
C SER A 115 13.57 -9.40 4.83
N MET A 116 12.64 -10.29 5.21
CA MET A 116 12.96 -11.69 5.56
C MET A 116 13.55 -12.46 4.37
N ASN A 117 12.96 -12.32 3.18
CA ASN A 117 13.43 -12.99 1.96
C ASN A 117 14.83 -12.51 1.56
N LEU A 118 15.12 -11.20 1.72
CA LEU A 118 16.45 -10.64 1.48
C LEU A 118 17.49 -11.21 2.44
N GLN A 119 17.18 -11.21 3.75
CA GLN A 119 18.08 -11.76 4.77
C GLN A 119 18.36 -13.26 4.53
N TYR A 120 17.32 -14.03 4.20
CA TYR A 120 17.46 -15.44 3.86
C TYR A 120 18.38 -15.65 2.65
N SER A 121 18.19 -14.85 1.59
CA SER A 121 19.00 -14.93 0.37
C SER A 121 20.48 -14.57 0.62
N GLN A 122 20.74 -13.56 1.44
CA GLN A 122 22.10 -13.17 1.85
C GLN A 122 22.78 -14.29 2.66
N ASN A 123 22.07 -14.88 3.62
CA ASN A 123 22.59 -15.98 4.43
C ASN A 123 22.90 -17.22 3.58
N LEU A 124 21.99 -17.57 2.66
CA LEU A 124 22.18 -18.69 1.75
C LEU A 124 23.42 -18.46 0.86
N SER A 125 23.57 -17.25 0.32
CA SER A 125 24.74 -16.87 -0.45
C SER A 125 26.03 -17.04 0.36
N PHE A 126 26.06 -16.56 1.61
CA PHE A 126 27.22 -16.72 2.49
C PHE A 126 27.57 -18.20 2.74
N VAL A 127 26.58 -19.05 3.02
CA VAL A 127 26.80 -20.49 3.21
C VAL A 127 27.35 -21.16 1.94
N LEU A 128 26.79 -20.85 0.77
CA LEU A 128 27.28 -21.41 -0.49
C LEU A 128 28.71 -20.96 -0.82
N HIS A 129 29.04 -19.69 -0.59
CA HIS A 129 30.39 -19.15 -0.82
C HIS A 129 31.42 -19.73 0.17
N SER A 130 31.06 -19.85 1.45
CA SER A 130 31.94 -20.43 2.47
C SER A 130 32.22 -21.92 2.24
N ASN A 131 31.23 -22.69 1.76
CA ASN A 131 31.44 -24.10 1.39
C ASN A 131 32.45 -24.25 0.24
N TYR A 132 32.44 -23.33 -0.74
CA TYR A 132 33.43 -23.33 -1.82
C TYR A 132 34.86 -23.06 -1.31
N GLN A 133 35.01 -22.16 -0.33
CA GLN A 133 36.32 -21.83 0.25
C GLN A 133 36.84 -22.88 1.24
N ASN A 134 35.97 -23.62 1.92
CA ASN A 134 36.35 -24.64 2.90
C ASN A 134 36.62 -26.03 2.28
N HIS A 135 36.25 -26.23 1.02
CA HIS A 135 36.50 -27.46 0.28
C HIS A 135 37.41 -27.20 -0.92
N VAL A 136 38.57 -26.58 -0.68
CA VAL A 136 39.64 -26.52 -1.67
C VAL A 136 40.20 -27.93 -1.86
N LEU A 137 39.51 -28.72 -2.67
CA LEU A 137 39.95 -30.06 -3.10
C LEU A 137 41.23 -29.97 -3.93
N TYR A 138 41.46 -28.84 -4.59
CA TYR A 138 42.58 -28.62 -5.50
C TYR A 138 43.28 -27.29 -5.18
N ASN A 139 44.60 -27.32 -5.01
CA ASN A 139 45.38 -26.08 -4.82
C ASN A 139 45.39 -25.22 -6.10
N ALA A 140 45.98 -24.02 -6.04
CA ALA A 140 46.10 -23.11 -7.18
C ALA A 140 46.83 -23.67 -8.42
N ARG A 141 47.42 -24.88 -8.32
CA ARG A 141 48.05 -25.64 -9.41
C ARG A 141 47.19 -26.81 -9.91
N GLY A 142 45.96 -26.95 -9.42
CA GLY A 142 45.06 -28.05 -9.79
C GLY A 142 45.46 -29.41 -9.20
N ILE A 143 46.24 -29.44 -8.11
CA ILE A 143 46.67 -30.69 -7.46
C ILE A 143 45.76 -30.96 -6.26
N LYS A 144 45.27 -32.20 -6.17
CA LYS A 144 44.43 -32.65 -5.05
C LYS A 144 45.21 -32.59 -3.74
N THR A 145 44.71 -31.87 -2.74
CA THR A 145 45.32 -31.82 -1.39
C THR A 145 45.07 -33.09 -0.61
#